data_AF-A0A6N8ABG6-F1
#
_entry.id   AF-A0A6N8ABG6-F1
#
_cell.length_a   1.000
_cell.length_b   1.000
_cell.length_c   1.000
_cell.angle_alpha   90.00
_cell.angle_beta   90.00
_cell.angle_gamma   90.00
#
_symmetry.space_group_name_H-M   'P 1'
#
loop_
_entity.id
_entity.type
_entity.pdbx_description
1 polymer ?
#
loop_
_entity_poly.entity_id
_entity_poly.type
_entity_poly.pdbx_seq_one_letter_code
_entity_poly.pdbx_strand_id
1 'polypeptide(L)'
;MNDDEPQPARYYDEHNIWTLDPTPADKQVYEAIASDVVKFVQLLDDNKPLLSRDVYARFFASLLNLSRVLGEYEDGWSRDYQTSGPQ
;
A
#
# COMPACT_ATOMS: atom_id res chain seq x y z
N MET A 1 22.39 -6.61 14.22
CA MET A 1 21.41 -5.75 13.54
C MET A 1 20.06 -6.33 13.91
N ASN A 2 19.19 -5.53 14.51
CA ASN A 2 17.88 -6.01 14.95
C ASN A 2 17.00 -6.14 13.71
N ASP A 3 16.42 -7.32 13.50
CA ASP A 3 15.48 -7.61 12.39
C ASP A 3 14.18 -6.78 12.44
N ASP A 4 14.00 -5.98 13.50
CA ASP A 4 12.80 -5.16 13.76
C ASP A 4 12.88 -3.70 13.25
N GLU A 5 14.00 -3.28 12.64
CA GLU A 5 14.14 -1.90 12.19
C GLU A 5 13.68 -1.74 10.72
N PRO A 6 12.76 -0.80 10.41
CA PRO A 6 12.24 -0.63 9.06
C PRO A 6 13.37 -0.28 8.08
N GLN A 7 13.36 -0.94 6.93
CA GLN A 7 14.37 -0.71 5.90
C GLN A 7 14.05 0.58 5.11
N PRO A 8 15.06 1.28 4.56
CA PRO A 8 14.82 2.45 3.73
C PRO A 8 14.15 2.05 2.40
N ALA A 9 13.32 2.91 1.82
CA ALA A 9 12.55 2.66 0.59
C ALA A 9 13.36 2.00 -0.55
N ARG A 10 14.62 2.43 -0.74
CA ARG A 10 15.56 1.86 -1.73
C ARG A 10 15.78 0.35 -1.61
N TYR A 11 15.67 -0.22 -0.40
CA TYR A 11 15.84 -1.65 -0.15
C TYR A 11 14.71 -2.45 -0.79
N TYR A 12 13.47 -1.96 -0.69
CA TYR A 12 12.31 -2.60 -1.32
C TYR A 12 12.37 -2.48 -2.85
N ASP A 13 12.82 -1.32 -3.36
CA ASP A 13 13.02 -1.09 -4.79
C ASP A 13 14.11 -2.00 -5.40
N GLU A 14 15.27 -2.12 -4.73
CA GLU A 14 16.43 -2.87 -5.23
C GLU A 14 16.20 -4.38 -5.24
N HIS A 15 15.43 -4.89 -4.29
CA HIS A 15 15.22 -6.32 -4.17
C HIS A 15 13.90 -6.80 -4.79
N ASN A 16 13.09 -5.90 -5.35
CA ASN A 16 11.75 -6.20 -5.87
C ASN A 16 10.88 -6.90 -4.81
N ILE A 17 11.11 -6.54 -3.54
CA ILE A 17 10.54 -7.14 -2.35
C ILE A 17 9.33 -6.32 -1.96
N TRP A 18 8.21 -6.59 -2.61
CA TRP A 18 6.97 -6.66 -1.86
C TRP A 18 7.04 -8.02 -1.14
N THR A 19 7.60 -8.05 0.08
CA THR A 19 7.84 -9.31 0.82
C THR A 19 6.50 -9.96 1.16
N LEU A 20 6.34 -11.24 0.83
CA LEU A 20 5.17 -12.04 1.23
C LEU A 20 5.17 -12.33 2.74
N ASP A 21 6.32 -12.16 3.40
CA ASP A 21 6.51 -12.28 4.85
C ASP A 21 6.92 -10.91 5.44
N PRO A 22 5.97 -9.99 5.64
CA PRO A 22 6.23 -8.64 6.15
C PRO A 22 6.54 -8.66 7.66
N THR A 23 7.55 -7.90 8.07
CA THR A 23 7.81 -7.63 9.48
C THR A 23 6.68 -6.77 10.10
N PRO A 24 6.56 -6.69 11.44
CA PRO A 24 5.63 -5.76 12.07
C PRO A 24 5.84 -4.30 11.66
N ALA A 25 7.09 -3.90 11.38
CA ALA A 25 7.41 -2.56 10.89
C ALA A 25 6.91 -2.34 9.45
N ASP A 26 7.04 -3.34 8.58
CA ASP A 26 6.50 -3.28 7.20
C ASP A 26 4.98 -3.10 7.20
N LYS A 27 4.28 -3.80 8.11
CA LYS A 27 2.82 -3.65 8.28
C LYS A 27 2.43 -2.26 8.75
N GLN A 28 3.18 -1.65 9.67
CA GLN A 28 2.93 -0.27 10.11
C GLN A 28 3.12 0.74 8.98
N VAL A 29 4.17 0.58 8.17
CA VAL A 29 4.40 1.44 6.99
C VAL A 29 3.27 1.27 5.98
N TYR A 30 2.83 0.03 5.71
CA TYR A 30 1.69 -0.26 4.86
C TYR A 30 0.41 0.41 5.36
N GLU A 31 0.07 0.24 6.64
CA GLU A 31 -1.14 0.83 7.25
C GLU A 31 -1.13 2.37 7.13
N ALA A 32 0.02 3.00 7.36
CA ALA A 32 0.18 4.44 7.20
C ALA A 32 -0.07 4.88 5.75
N ILE A 33 0.54 4.19 4.78
CA ILE A 33 0.37 4.47 3.35
C ILE A 33 -1.08 4.25 2.92
N ALA A 34 -1.70 3.14 3.30
CA ALA A 34 -3.09 2.82 2.97
C ALA A 34 -4.07 3.86 3.54
N SER A 35 -3.84 4.30 4.79
CA SER A 35 -4.62 5.39 5.41
C SER A 35 -4.48 6.71 4.65
N ASP A 36 -3.27 7.05 4.21
CA ASP A 36 -3.03 8.28 3.46
C ASP A 36 -3.65 8.25 2.06
N VAL A 37 -3.70 7.09 1.38
CA VAL A 37 -4.43 6.94 0.11
C VAL A 37 -5.91 7.30 0.27
N VAL A 38 -6.56 6.89 1.34
CA VAL A 38 -7.96 7.25 1.63
C VAL A 38 -8.09 8.76 1.82
N LYS A 39 -7.17 9.39 2.57
CA LYS A 39 -7.16 10.86 2.75
C LYS A 39 -6.95 11.58 1.42
N PHE A 40 -6.09 11.08 0.54
CA PHE A 40 -5.88 11.66 -0.79
C PHE A 40 -7.12 11.56 -1.67
N VAL A 41 -7.87 10.45 -1.60
CA VAL A 41 -9.16 10.33 -2.31
C VAL A 41 -10.17 11.35 -1.79
N GLN A 42 -10.27 11.52 -0.46
CA GLN A 42 -11.16 12.52 0.15
C GLN A 42 -10.78 13.93 -0.28
N LEU A 43 -9.50 14.30 -0.17
CA LEU A 43 -8.99 15.59 -0.62
C LEU A 43 -9.24 15.83 -2.11
N LEU A 44 -9.08 14.81 -2.94
CA LEU A 44 -9.37 14.89 -4.38
C LEU A 44 -10.84 15.18 -4.63
N ASP A 45 -11.75 14.55 -3.89
CA ASP A 45 -13.20 14.76 -4.03
C ASP A 45 -13.64 16.14 -3.51
N ASP A 46 -13.10 16.59 -2.37
CA ASP A 46 -13.34 17.92 -1.82
C ASP A 46 -12.91 19.04 -2.80
N ASN A 47 -11.84 18.80 -3.55
CA ASN A 47 -11.29 19.75 -4.52
C ASN A 47 -11.79 19.53 -5.95
N LYS A 48 -12.72 18.59 -6.17
CA LYS A 48 -13.30 18.28 -7.50
C LYS A 48 -13.82 19.51 -8.26
N PRO A 49 -14.46 20.52 -7.65
CA PRO A 49 -14.92 21.71 -8.36
C PRO A 49 -13.78 22.57 -8.92
N LEU A 50 -12.57 22.45 -8.38
CA LEU A 50 -11.39 23.22 -8.76
C LEU A 50 -10.56 22.52 -9.85
N LEU A 51 -10.89 21.28 -10.20
CA LEU A 51 -10.15 20.46 -11.16
C LEU A 51 -10.92 20.33 -12.47
N SER A 52 -10.17 20.26 -13.57
CA SER A 52 -10.78 19.82 -14.83
C SER A 52 -11.19 18.35 -14.71
N ARG A 53 -12.23 17.96 -15.45
CA ARG A 53 -12.75 16.58 -15.45
C ARG A 53 -11.65 15.56 -15.79
N ASP A 54 -10.80 15.88 -16.76
CA ASP A 54 -9.70 14.99 -17.19
C ASP A 54 -8.63 14.85 -16.10
N VAL A 55 -8.26 15.95 -15.44
CA VAL A 55 -7.28 15.92 -14.34
C VAL A 55 -7.80 15.11 -13.17
N TYR A 56 -9.05 15.35 -12.73
CA TYR A 56 -9.69 14.57 -11.67
C TYR A 56 -9.73 13.07 -12.03
N ALA A 57 -10.14 12.73 -13.25
CA ALA A 57 -10.23 11.34 -13.69
C ALA A 57 -8.86 10.62 -13.66
N ARG A 58 -7.79 11.29 -14.08
CA ARG A 58 -6.44 10.72 -14.04
C ARG A 58 -5.93 10.52 -12.61
N PHE A 59 -6.10 11.52 -11.74
CA PHE A 59 -5.70 11.39 -10.34
C PHE A 59 -6.49 10.30 -9.61
N PHE A 60 -7.80 10.25 -9.82
CA PHE A 60 -8.66 9.22 -9.24
C PHE A 60 -8.25 7.83 -9.73
N ALA A 61 -7.99 7.65 -11.04
CA ALA A 61 -7.52 6.38 -11.59
C ALA A 61 -6.17 5.95 -10.99
N SER A 62 -5.23 6.88 -10.81
CA SER A 62 -3.94 6.58 -10.17
C SER A 62 -4.10 6.14 -8.71
N LEU A 63 -4.97 6.82 -7.93
CA LEU A 63 -5.25 6.44 -6.54
C LEU A 63 -5.96 5.08 -6.46
N LEU A 64 -6.89 4.79 -7.38
CA LEU A 64 -7.56 3.49 -7.47
C LEU A 64 -6.56 2.36 -7.82
N ASN A 65 -5.62 2.62 -8.71
CA ASN A 65 -4.57 1.67 -9.04
C ASN A 65 -3.66 1.42 -7.82
N LEU A 66 -3.29 2.48 -7.10
CA LEU A 66 -2.49 2.37 -5.89
C LEU A 66 -3.23 1.58 -4.78
N SER A 67 -4.52 1.84 -4.56
CA SER A 67 -5.31 1.07 -3.60
C SER A 67 -5.42 -0.41 -3.97
N ARG A 68 -5.48 -0.72 -5.27
CA ARG A 68 -5.50 -2.09 -5.74
C ARG A 68 -4.17 -2.81 -5.48
N VAL A 69 -3.05 -2.17 -5.79
CA VAL A 69 -1.71 -2.73 -5.53
C VAL A 69 -1.51 -2.99 -4.03
N LEU A 70 -1.95 -2.05 -3.18
CA LEU A 70 -1.91 -2.23 -1.73
C LEU A 70 -2.78 -3.41 -1.26
N GLY A 71 -4.01 -3.53 -1.76
CA GLY A 71 -4.87 -4.67 -1.43
C GLY A 71 -4.32 -6.01 -1.91
N GLU A 72 -3.77 -6.08 -3.12
CA GLU A 72 -3.10 -7.29 -3.65
C GLU A 72 -1.89 -7.69 -2.79
N TYR A 73 -1.19 -6.71 -2.21
CA TYR A 73 -0.08 -6.95 -1.29
C TYR A 73 -0.55 -7.50 0.06
N GLU A 74 -1.59 -6.90 0.66
CA GLU A 74 -2.20 -7.38 1.91
C GLU A 74 -2.79 -8.80 1.77
N ASP A 75 -3.43 -9.08 0.65
CA ASP A 75 -3.93 -10.42 0.31
C ASP A 75 -2.79 -11.44 0.18
N GLY A 76 -1.63 -11.01 -0.34
CA GLY A 76 -0.42 -11.81 -0.46
C GLY A 76 0.06 -12.35 0.89
N TRP A 77 0.04 -11.52 1.93
CA TRP A 77 0.40 -11.90 3.30
C TRP A 77 -0.58 -12.89 3.93
N SER A 78 -1.87 -12.75 3.63
CA SER A 78 -2.95 -13.51 4.27
C SER A 78 -3.03 -14.97 3.80
N ARG A 79 -2.47 -15.27 2.61
CA ARG A 79 -2.47 -16.63 2.06
C ARG A 79 -1.47 -17.56 2.76
N ASP A 80 -0.31 -17.06 3.17
CA ASP A 80 0.71 -17.88 3.82
C ASP A 80 0.32 -18.32 5.24
N TYR A 81 -0.54 -17.55 5.90
CA TYR A 81 -1.15 -17.92 7.19
C TYR A 81 -2.13 -19.11 7.10
N GLN A 82 -2.71 -19.40 5.93
CA GLN A 82 -3.68 -20.52 5.77
C GLN A 82 -3.02 -21.85 5.37
N THR A 83 -1.82 -21.82 4.79
CA THR A 83 -1.07 -23.04 4.41
C THR A 83 -0.26 -23.66 5.54
N SER A 84 -0.21 -23.03 6.71
CA SER A 84 0.48 -23.49 7.92
C SER A 84 -0.50 -23.92 9.03
N GLY A 85 -1.61 -24.57 8.65
CA GLY A 85 -2.46 -25.32 9.59
C GLY A 85 -1.76 -26.59 10.08
N PRO A 86 -1.95 -27.00 11.35
CA PRO A 86 -1.15 -28.04 11.99
C PRO A 86 -1.41 -29.41 11.34
N GLN A 87 -0.34 -30.08 10.92
CA GLN A 87 -0.33 -31.55 10.78
C GLN A 87 -0.14 -32.19 12.15
#